data_AF-A0A450WA57-F1
#
_entry.id   AF-A0A450WA57-F1
#
_cell.length_a   1.000
_cell.length_b   1.000
_cell.length_c   1.000
_cell.angle_alpha   90.00
_cell.angle_beta   90.00
_cell.angle_gamma   90.00
#
_symmetry.space_group_name_H-M   'P 1'
#
loop_
_entity.id
_entity.type
_entity.pdbx_description
1 polymer ?
#
loop_
_entity_poly.entity_id
_entity_poly.type
_entity_poly.pdbx_seq_one_letter_code
_entity_poly.pdbx_strand_id
1 'polypeptide(L)'
;MTNPTSHNRNRKGPQGFSGHFSRDFGEQHRLTRRGFLNMVGAVGGSAAVYQIALALGLTSGRAQGSPLIMRPLGKTKRRVVLLGGGLSSLMSAYELERAGYQCTILEASHRIGGRNLTLRSGDLIDELGNRHYCRFDDEPHLYFNAGPTRIPAHHHYVMHYCRELGVALEGFANVDYNAWVHDTRAFGGRPVRLRRYVADARGFMAELSAKAIDTNAFDARRLGPIERRQRHQGGCRLYRHAVNY
;
A
#
# COMPACT_ATOMS: atom_id res chain seq x y z
N MET A 1 5.05 47.54 -68.45
CA MET A 1 6.05 48.42 -69.09
C MET A 1 7.43 47.96 -68.64
N THR A 2 8.22 47.48 -69.61
CA THR A 2 9.70 47.46 -69.74
C THR A 2 10.60 46.83 -68.65
N ASN A 3 11.23 45.72 -69.05
CA ASN A 3 12.46 45.08 -68.56
C ASN A 3 13.70 46.02 -68.69
N PRO A 4 14.90 45.75 -68.11
CA PRO A 4 15.77 44.68 -68.61
C PRO A 4 16.78 44.02 -67.63
N THR A 5 17.38 42.96 -68.16
CA THR A 5 18.42 42.03 -67.69
C THR A 5 19.86 42.57 -67.66
N SER A 6 20.74 41.97 -66.84
CA SER A 6 22.17 41.79 -67.19
C SER A 6 22.85 40.57 -66.52
N HIS A 7 23.60 39.82 -67.34
CA HIS A 7 24.52 38.69 -67.06
C HIS A 7 25.61 39.01 -65.97
N ASN A 8 26.43 38.10 -65.39
CA ASN A 8 27.30 37.09 -66.03
C ASN A 8 28.23 36.31 -65.05
N ARG A 9 28.52 35.03 -65.37
CA ARG A 9 29.79 34.25 -65.26
C ARG A 9 30.50 33.91 -63.90
N ASN A 10 30.30 32.65 -63.45
CA ASN A 10 31.23 31.49 -63.46
C ASN A 10 32.73 31.63 -63.04
N ARG A 11 33.19 30.82 -62.07
CA ARG A 11 34.53 30.13 -62.03
C ARG A 11 34.58 29.00 -60.98
N LYS A 12 35.11 27.83 -61.36
CA LYS A 12 35.23 26.56 -60.60
C LYS A 12 36.64 26.34 -60.02
N GLY A 13 36.71 25.61 -58.88
CA GLY A 13 37.80 24.70 -58.43
C GLY A 13 38.86 25.27 -57.48
N PRO A 14 39.54 24.47 -56.62
CA PRO A 14 39.69 23.00 -56.66
C PRO A 14 39.29 22.22 -55.38
N GLN A 15 39.27 20.90 -55.51
CA GLN A 15 38.96 19.88 -54.51
C GLN A 15 40.07 19.75 -53.46
N GLY A 16 39.69 19.59 -52.18
CA GLY A 16 40.60 19.31 -51.08
C GLY A 16 39.94 18.45 -50.01
N PHE A 17 40.55 17.30 -49.75
CA PHE A 17 40.27 16.31 -48.71
C PHE A 17 39.82 16.96 -47.39
N SER A 18 38.66 16.57 -46.85
CA SER A 18 38.34 16.78 -45.43
C SER A 18 38.18 15.42 -44.75
N GLY A 19 39.18 15.07 -43.94
CA GLY A 19 39.15 13.87 -43.11
C GLY A 19 38.03 13.95 -42.08
N HIS A 20 37.31 12.85 -41.93
CA HIS A 20 36.40 12.63 -40.81
C HIS A 20 37.19 12.65 -39.49
N PHE A 21 37.06 13.74 -38.74
CA PHE A 21 37.40 13.76 -37.32
C PHE A 21 36.21 13.16 -36.56
N SER A 22 36.33 11.88 -36.19
CA SER A 22 35.43 11.25 -35.22
C SER A 22 35.48 12.03 -33.91
N ARG A 23 34.35 12.57 -33.48
CA ARG A 23 34.14 12.97 -32.09
C ARG A 23 33.47 11.81 -31.35
N ASP A 24 34.29 10.83 -30.96
CA ASP A 24 33.94 9.95 -29.86
C ASP A 24 34.14 10.72 -28.55
N PHE A 25 33.04 11.27 -28.01
CA PHE A 25 32.99 11.76 -26.63
C PHE A 25 31.75 11.20 -25.94
N GLY A 26 31.94 10.01 -25.35
CA GLY A 26 31.34 9.56 -24.10
C GLY A 26 29.81 9.58 -23.96
N GLU A 27 29.14 8.48 -24.30
CA GLU A 27 27.94 8.08 -23.55
C GLU A 27 28.37 7.66 -22.15
N GLN A 28 28.26 8.57 -21.18
CA GLN A 28 28.16 8.14 -19.79
C GLN A 28 26.85 7.37 -19.64
N HIS A 29 26.92 6.05 -19.54
CA HIS A 29 25.83 5.20 -19.06
C HIS A 29 25.43 5.69 -17.66
N ARG A 30 24.48 6.64 -17.59
CA ARG A 30 23.93 7.09 -16.31
C ARG A 30 23.19 5.91 -15.71
N LEU A 31 23.79 5.28 -14.70
CA LEU A 31 23.19 4.21 -13.92
C LEU A 31 21.81 4.66 -13.42
N THR A 32 20.75 4.11 -14.03
CA THR A 32 19.39 4.36 -13.59
C THR A 32 19.05 3.42 -12.45
N ARG A 33 18.14 3.82 -11.55
CA ARG A 33 17.67 2.95 -10.43
C ARG A 33 17.20 1.58 -10.95
N ARG A 34 16.51 1.56 -12.09
CA ARG A 34 16.08 0.34 -12.79
C ARG A 34 17.26 -0.49 -13.30
N GLY A 35 18.23 0.14 -13.97
CA GLY A 35 19.44 -0.54 -14.45
C GLY A 35 20.27 -1.15 -13.33
N PHE A 36 20.41 -0.43 -12.21
CA PHE A 36 21.09 -0.93 -11.02
C PHE A 36 20.38 -2.12 -10.38
N LEU A 37 19.06 -2.04 -10.17
CA LEU A 37 18.29 -3.16 -9.60
C LEU A 37 18.30 -4.39 -10.51
N ASN A 38 18.30 -4.21 -11.83
CA ASN A 38 18.42 -5.32 -12.78
C ASN A 38 19.78 -6.02 -12.69
N MET A 39 20.88 -5.26 -12.52
CA MET A 39 22.20 -5.86 -12.29
C MET A 39 22.27 -6.61 -10.96
N VAL A 40 21.71 -6.03 -9.89
CA VAL A 40 21.58 -6.72 -8.59
C VAL A 40 20.77 -8.00 -8.73
N GLY A 41 19.68 -7.99 -9.50
CA GLY A 41 18.85 -9.17 -9.74
C GLY A 41 19.54 -10.24 -10.57
N ALA A 42 20.34 -9.83 -11.57
CA ALA A 42 21.10 -10.77 -12.41
C ALA A 42 22.16 -11.54 -11.61
N VAL A 43 22.76 -10.91 -10.59
CA VAL A 43 23.82 -11.52 -9.77
C VAL A 43 23.27 -12.19 -8.50
N GLY A 44 22.29 -11.59 -7.84
CA GLY A 44 21.83 -11.97 -6.50
C GLY A 44 20.37 -12.44 -6.42
N GLY A 45 19.65 -12.51 -7.54
CA GLY A 45 18.25 -12.92 -7.58
C GLY A 45 17.27 -11.94 -6.93
N SER A 46 16.00 -12.33 -6.87
CA SER A 46 14.88 -11.48 -6.42
C SER A 46 14.98 -11.07 -4.95
N ALA A 47 15.55 -11.91 -4.08
CA ALA A 47 15.77 -11.59 -2.67
C ALA A 47 16.79 -10.45 -2.50
N ALA A 48 17.89 -10.45 -3.25
CA ALA A 48 18.88 -9.37 -3.21
C ALA A 48 18.31 -8.05 -3.73
N VAL A 49 17.51 -8.10 -4.81
CA VAL A 49 16.79 -6.94 -5.33
C VAL A 49 15.85 -6.37 -4.27
N TYR A 50 15.10 -7.23 -3.58
CA TYR A 50 14.21 -6.79 -2.51
C TYR A 50 14.96 -6.11 -1.36
N GLN A 51 16.06 -6.69 -0.88
CA GLN A 51 16.85 -6.10 0.21
C GLN A 51 17.52 -4.78 -0.20
N ILE A 52 18.03 -4.68 -1.43
CA ILE A 52 18.61 -3.42 -1.93
C ILE A 52 17.52 -2.38 -2.18
N ALA A 53 16.35 -2.77 -2.68
CA ALA A 53 15.21 -1.86 -2.82
C ALA A 53 14.69 -1.36 -1.45
N LEU A 54 14.76 -2.19 -0.41
CA LEU A 54 14.50 -1.78 0.97
C LEU A 54 15.53 -0.76 1.47
N ALA A 55 16.82 -1.06 1.30
CA ALA A 55 17.92 -0.19 1.74
C ALA A 55 17.90 1.17 1.02
N LEU A 56 17.51 1.19 -0.26
CA LEU A 56 17.36 2.41 -1.06
C LEU A 56 16.04 3.16 -0.83
N GLY A 57 15.17 2.65 0.06
CA GLY A 57 13.86 3.26 0.33
C GLY A 57 12.88 3.21 -0.85
N LEU A 58 13.11 2.34 -1.82
CA LEU A 58 12.27 2.17 -3.01
C LEU A 58 11.06 1.25 -2.75
N THR A 59 11.11 0.48 -1.66
CA THR A 59 9.98 -0.28 -1.12
C THR A 59 9.89 -0.04 0.38
N SER A 60 8.67 -0.04 0.90
CA SER A 60 8.41 0.00 2.34
C SER A 60 8.93 -1.29 2.99
N GLY A 61 9.91 -1.15 3.89
CA GLY A 61 10.35 -2.23 4.77
C GLY A 61 9.41 -2.50 5.90
N ARG A 62 9.60 -3.65 6.56
CA ARG A 62 9.02 -3.86 7.90
C ARG A 62 9.55 -2.72 8.77
N ALA A 63 8.66 -1.89 9.29
CA ALA A 63 9.00 -0.96 10.35
C ALA A 63 9.37 -1.80 11.59
N GLN A 64 10.63 -2.19 11.70
CA GLN A 64 11.26 -2.63 12.94
C GLN A 64 11.53 -1.38 13.77
N GLY A 65 10.44 -0.77 14.22
CA GLY A 65 10.50 0.28 15.19
C GLY A 65 10.63 -0.36 16.57
N SER A 66 11.82 -0.29 17.16
CA SER A 66 11.92 -0.43 18.61
C SER A 66 10.94 0.58 19.23
N PRO A 67 10.14 0.21 20.26
CA PRO A 67 9.36 1.20 20.99
C PRO A 67 10.30 2.33 21.41
N LEU A 68 9.85 3.58 21.23
CA LEU A 68 10.62 4.74 21.61
C LEU A 68 10.69 4.76 23.14
N ILE A 69 11.77 4.23 23.71
CA ILE A 69 12.03 4.34 25.14
C ILE A 69 12.39 5.80 25.41
N MET A 70 11.45 6.55 26.02
CA MET A 70 11.74 7.91 26.45
C MET A 70 12.87 7.90 27.48
N ARG A 71 13.81 8.84 27.35
CA ARG A 71 14.85 9.01 28.35
C ARG A 71 14.20 9.44 29.67
N PRO A 72 14.56 8.81 30.80
CA PRO A 72 14.06 9.23 32.09
C PRO A 72 14.34 10.71 32.34
N LEU A 73 13.30 11.42 32.76
CA LEU A 73 13.42 12.72 33.38
C LEU A 73 14.22 12.49 34.67
N GLY A 74 15.36 13.15 34.82
CA GLY A 74 16.22 12.99 36.00
C GLY A 74 15.53 13.46 37.29
N LYS A 75 16.22 14.20 38.17
CA LYS A 75 15.64 14.62 39.46
C LYS A 75 14.51 15.67 39.35
N THR A 76 14.21 16.19 38.18
CA THR A 76 13.22 17.26 37.99
C THR A 76 11.83 16.68 37.77
N LYS A 77 10.83 17.08 38.58
CA LYS A 77 9.42 16.74 38.30
C LYS A 77 8.83 17.75 37.32
N ARG A 78 8.34 17.29 36.16
CA ARG A 78 7.62 18.12 35.17
C ARG A 78 6.18 17.64 35.04
N ARG A 79 5.26 18.59 34.86
CA ARG A 79 3.83 18.34 34.69
C ARG A 79 3.44 18.46 33.22
N VAL A 80 2.59 17.56 32.74
CA VAL A 80 2.07 17.53 31.37
C VAL A 80 0.56 17.39 31.42
N VAL A 81 -0.15 18.24 30.66
CA VAL A 81 -1.59 18.09 30.44
C VAL A 81 -1.81 17.55 29.04
N LEU A 82 -2.57 16.46 28.92
CA LEU A 82 -2.96 15.86 27.66
C LEU A 82 -4.46 16.10 27.42
N LEU A 83 -4.80 16.54 26.23
CA LEU A 83 -6.18 16.82 25.82
C LEU A 83 -6.72 15.62 25.03
N GLY A 84 -7.83 15.06 25.50
CA GLY A 84 -8.45 13.83 25.03
C GLY A 84 -7.86 12.58 25.70
N GLY A 85 -8.72 11.67 26.13
CA GLY A 85 -8.45 10.33 26.67
C GLY A 85 -8.55 9.22 25.61
N GLY A 86 -8.20 9.55 24.37
CA GLY A 86 -8.04 8.56 23.28
C GLY A 86 -6.74 7.78 23.38
N LEU A 87 -6.58 6.77 22.51
CA LEU A 87 -5.41 5.89 22.51
C LEU A 87 -4.07 6.65 22.43
N SER A 88 -3.98 7.71 21.63
CA SER A 88 -2.74 8.51 21.49
C SER A 88 -2.30 9.14 22.81
N SER A 89 -3.23 9.75 23.54
CA SER A 89 -2.94 10.42 24.80
C SER A 89 -2.73 9.43 25.94
N LEU A 90 -3.48 8.32 25.97
CA LEU A 90 -3.25 7.24 26.92
C LEU A 90 -1.84 6.66 26.76
N MET A 91 -1.41 6.39 25.53
CA MET A 91 -0.05 5.89 25.28
C MET A 91 1.02 6.94 25.60
N SER A 92 0.77 8.21 25.27
CA SER A 92 1.71 9.29 25.60
C SER A 92 1.86 9.45 27.11
N ALA A 93 0.75 9.42 27.85
CA ALA A 93 0.76 9.48 29.31
C ALA A 93 1.50 8.28 29.91
N TYR A 94 1.23 7.07 29.40
CA TYR A 94 1.93 5.84 29.84
C TYR A 94 3.45 5.96 29.72
N GLU A 95 3.97 6.39 28.57
CA GLU A 95 5.41 6.56 28.36
C GLU A 95 6.00 7.75 29.14
N LEU A 96 5.26 8.86 29.25
CA LEU A 96 5.68 10.03 30.02
C LEU A 96 5.76 9.72 31.52
N GLU A 97 4.79 8.99 32.06
CA GLU A 97 4.79 8.58 33.47
C GLU A 97 5.96 7.63 33.78
N ARG A 98 6.24 6.67 32.89
CA ARG A 98 7.43 5.81 33.01
C ARG A 98 8.73 6.60 32.94
N ALA A 99 8.75 7.68 32.17
CA ALA A 99 9.87 8.62 32.13
C ALA A 99 9.91 9.58 33.34
N GLY A 100 8.95 9.54 34.28
CA GLY A 100 8.96 10.35 35.50
C GLY A 100 8.23 11.70 35.42
N TYR A 101 7.43 11.92 34.37
CA TYR A 101 6.53 13.07 34.29
C TYR A 101 5.27 12.83 35.12
N GLN A 102 4.65 13.91 35.60
CA GLN A 102 3.31 13.87 36.18
C GLN A 102 2.29 14.28 35.12
N CYS A 103 1.44 13.34 34.70
CA CYS A 103 0.47 13.55 33.64
C CYS A 103 -0.93 13.85 34.19
N THR A 104 -1.70 14.65 33.45
CA THR A 104 -3.14 14.85 33.68
C THR A 104 -3.83 14.79 32.34
N ILE A 105 -4.86 13.95 32.21
CA ILE A 105 -5.64 13.79 30.99
C ILE A 105 -6.99 14.47 31.16
N LEU A 106 -7.36 15.34 30.21
CA LEU A 106 -8.67 15.98 30.15
C LEU A 106 -9.45 15.38 28.98
N GLU A 107 -10.45 14.54 29.28
CA GLU A 107 -11.35 13.93 28.29
C GLU A 107 -12.71 14.64 28.32
N ALA A 108 -13.26 14.95 27.15
CA ALA A 108 -14.55 15.62 27.01
C ALA A 108 -15.72 14.63 27.11
N SER A 109 -15.48 13.38 26.72
CA SER A 109 -16.41 12.28 26.80
C SER A 109 -16.54 11.72 28.22
N HIS A 110 -17.61 10.99 28.49
CA HIS A 110 -17.82 10.24 29.72
C HIS A 110 -16.98 8.95 29.78
N ARG A 111 -16.27 8.60 28.71
CA ARG A 111 -15.46 7.39 28.58
C ARG A 111 -14.11 7.68 27.94
N ILE A 112 -13.14 6.84 28.26
CA ILE A 112 -11.83 6.81 27.61
C ILE A 112 -11.84 5.97 26.32
N GLY A 113 -10.72 5.95 25.60
CA GLY A 113 -10.50 5.17 24.38
C GLY A 113 -10.73 5.98 23.10
N GLY A 114 -11.47 7.09 23.16
CA GLY A 114 -11.78 7.94 22.02
C GLY A 114 -12.51 7.13 20.94
N ARG A 115 -11.95 7.05 19.73
CA ARG A 115 -12.52 6.24 18.63
C ARG A 115 -12.45 4.72 18.87
N ASN A 116 -11.65 4.27 19.83
CA ASN A 116 -11.70 2.89 20.28
C ASN A 116 -12.92 2.70 21.18
N LEU A 117 -13.93 2.01 20.66
CA LEU A 117 -15.23 1.82 21.29
C LEU A 117 -15.66 0.37 21.10
N THR A 118 -15.89 -0.30 22.22
CA THR A 118 -16.51 -1.63 22.27
C THR A 118 -17.85 -1.47 22.98
N LEU A 119 -18.93 -1.78 22.28
CA LEU A 119 -20.29 -1.78 22.79
C LEU A 119 -20.62 -3.12 23.45
N ARG A 120 -21.19 -3.06 24.64
CA ARG A 120 -21.73 -4.17 25.45
C ARG A 120 -23.14 -3.83 25.93
N SER A 121 -23.83 -4.78 26.56
CA SER A 121 -25.16 -4.54 27.12
C SER A 121 -25.18 -3.30 28.03
N GLY A 122 -26.17 -2.43 27.84
CA GLY A 122 -26.34 -1.21 28.63
C GLY A 122 -25.48 -0.01 28.22
N ASP A 123 -24.51 -0.17 27.32
CA ASP A 123 -23.68 0.95 26.88
C ASP A 123 -24.51 2.05 26.21
N LEU A 124 -24.24 3.30 26.59
CA LEU A 124 -24.86 4.48 26.00
C LEU A 124 -24.14 4.88 24.71
N ILE A 125 -24.90 5.02 23.64
CA ILE A 125 -24.48 5.57 22.35
C ILE A 125 -25.20 6.90 22.20
N ASP A 126 -24.45 8.00 22.24
CA ASP A 126 -25.00 9.34 22.05
C ASP A 126 -24.35 9.98 20.83
N GLU A 127 -25.06 9.94 19.71
CA GLU A 127 -24.63 10.59 18.47
C GLU A 127 -25.45 11.87 18.28
N LEU A 128 -24.83 13.02 18.58
CA LEU A 128 -25.41 14.36 18.40
C LEU A 128 -26.74 14.57 19.15
N GLY A 129 -26.87 14.00 20.35
CA GLY A 129 -28.08 14.10 21.18
C GLY A 129 -29.10 12.99 20.92
N ASN A 130 -28.81 12.06 20.01
CA ASN A 130 -29.62 10.88 19.78
C ASN A 130 -29.13 9.73 20.65
N ARG A 131 -29.74 9.58 21.82
CA ARG A 131 -29.33 8.60 22.83
C ARG A 131 -29.95 7.23 22.57
N HIS A 132 -29.10 6.25 22.37
CA HIS A 132 -29.44 4.83 22.26
C HIS A 132 -28.71 4.04 23.33
N TYR A 133 -29.32 2.95 23.77
CA TYR A 133 -28.68 2.00 24.66
C TYR A 133 -28.49 0.69 23.92
N CYS A 134 -27.29 0.11 24.03
CA CYS A 134 -27.01 -1.21 23.49
C CYS A 134 -27.86 -2.26 24.21
N ARG A 135 -28.66 -3.02 23.44
CA ARG A 135 -29.60 -4.03 23.94
C ARG A 135 -29.15 -5.46 23.66
N PHE A 136 -27.84 -5.70 23.65
CA PHE A 136 -27.34 -7.07 23.63
C PHE A 136 -27.73 -7.78 24.93
N ASP A 137 -27.85 -9.10 24.86
CA ASP A 137 -27.96 -9.91 26.08
C ASP A 137 -26.71 -9.67 26.95
N ASP A 138 -26.88 -9.66 28.26
CA ASP A 138 -25.81 -9.38 29.22
C ASP A 138 -24.89 -10.58 29.38
N GLU A 139 -24.09 -10.83 28.36
CA GLU A 139 -23.17 -11.95 28.26
C GLU A 139 -21.75 -11.44 27.97
N PRO A 140 -20.71 -11.94 28.68
CA PRO A 140 -19.34 -11.43 28.56
C PRO A 140 -18.75 -11.46 27.13
N HIS A 141 -19.22 -12.39 26.31
CA HIS A 141 -18.75 -12.61 24.94
C HIS A 141 -19.54 -11.83 23.88
N LEU A 142 -20.67 -11.24 24.25
CA LEU A 142 -21.49 -10.44 23.35
C LEU A 142 -21.04 -8.98 23.39
N TYR A 143 -20.28 -8.61 22.36
CA TYR A 143 -19.83 -7.24 22.18
C TYR A 143 -19.70 -6.88 20.70
N PHE A 144 -19.65 -5.59 20.40
CA PHE A 144 -19.37 -5.08 19.07
C PHE A 144 -18.35 -3.95 19.12
N ASN A 145 -17.26 -4.08 18.36
CA ASN A 145 -16.27 -3.01 18.21
C ASN A 145 -16.79 -1.96 17.22
N ALA A 146 -17.43 -0.90 17.72
CA ALA A 146 -17.91 0.26 16.95
C ALA A 146 -16.77 1.24 16.58
N GLY A 147 -15.58 0.70 16.30
CA GLY A 147 -14.35 1.43 16.06
C GLY A 147 -13.29 0.49 15.44
N PRO A 148 -12.01 0.61 15.80
CA PRO A 148 -10.99 -0.35 15.41
C PRO A 148 -11.33 -1.75 15.93
N THR A 149 -11.38 -2.74 15.03
CA THR A 149 -11.75 -4.13 15.38
C THR A 149 -10.67 -5.16 15.12
N ARG A 150 -9.59 -4.82 14.40
CA ARG A 150 -8.55 -5.79 14.00
C ARG A 150 -7.17 -5.18 14.07
N ILE A 151 -6.20 -6.01 14.45
CA ILE A 151 -4.78 -5.65 14.53
C ILE A 151 -4.01 -6.61 13.60
N PRO A 152 -3.51 -6.14 12.45
CA PRO A 152 -2.64 -6.95 11.58
C PRO A 152 -1.34 -7.37 12.28
N ALA A 153 -0.80 -8.54 11.94
CA ALA A 153 0.41 -9.08 12.56
C ALA A 153 1.68 -8.22 12.42
N HIS A 154 1.72 -7.34 11.42
CA HIS A 154 2.85 -6.41 11.18
C HIS A 154 2.71 -5.08 11.94
N HIS A 155 1.64 -4.87 12.71
CA HIS A 155 1.47 -3.68 13.58
C HIS A 155 2.27 -3.87 14.89
N HIS A 156 3.60 -3.90 14.76
CA HIS A 156 4.51 -4.30 15.84
C HIS A 156 4.36 -3.46 17.12
N TYR A 157 4.09 -2.15 17.01
CA TYR A 157 3.90 -1.27 18.18
C TYR A 157 2.68 -1.66 19.02
N VAL A 158 1.51 -1.87 18.39
CA VAL A 158 0.30 -2.25 19.12
C VAL A 158 0.46 -3.64 19.72
N MET A 159 1.05 -4.57 18.97
CA MET A 159 1.34 -5.94 19.45
C MET A 159 2.30 -5.94 20.65
N HIS A 160 3.28 -5.02 20.67
CA HIS A 160 4.19 -4.83 21.81
C HIS A 160 3.42 -4.44 23.07
N TYR A 161 2.58 -3.40 23.00
CA TYR A 161 1.80 -2.95 24.16
C TYR A 161 0.74 -3.93 24.61
N CYS A 162 0.11 -4.68 23.70
CA CYS A 162 -0.80 -5.75 24.10
C CYS A 162 -0.08 -6.78 24.96
N ARG A 163 1.17 -7.14 24.60
CA ARG A 163 2.00 -8.04 25.40
C ARG A 163 2.43 -7.41 26.72
N GLU A 164 2.92 -6.17 26.68
CA GLU A 164 3.42 -5.46 27.87
C GLU A 164 2.33 -5.26 28.92
N LEU A 165 1.11 -4.92 28.48
CA LEU A 165 -0.05 -4.70 29.34
C LEU A 165 -0.83 -5.98 29.67
N GLY A 166 -0.38 -7.15 29.19
CA GLY A 166 -1.05 -8.43 29.44
C GLY A 166 -2.43 -8.58 28.78
N VAL A 167 -2.69 -7.83 27.71
CA VAL A 167 -3.96 -7.91 26.95
C VAL A 167 -3.92 -9.11 26.01
N ALA A 168 -4.78 -10.09 26.25
CA ALA A 168 -4.92 -11.27 25.41
C ALA A 168 -5.41 -10.89 24.01
N LEU A 169 -4.86 -11.56 22.99
CA LEU A 169 -5.23 -11.38 21.59
C LEU A 169 -5.81 -12.68 21.03
N GLU A 170 -6.81 -12.55 20.17
CA GLU A 170 -7.50 -13.66 19.52
C GLU A 170 -7.36 -13.59 17.99
N GLY A 171 -7.57 -14.73 17.33
CA GLY A 171 -7.58 -14.81 15.88
C GLY A 171 -8.78 -14.09 15.29
N PHE A 172 -8.54 -13.07 14.46
CA PHE A 172 -9.60 -12.36 13.74
C PHE A 172 -9.76 -12.90 12.32
N ALA A 173 -10.91 -13.51 12.02
CA ALA A 173 -11.26 -13.99 10.69
C ALA A 173 -11.58 -12.81 9.75
N ASN A 174 -10.55 -12.23 9.12
CA ASN A 174 -10.71 -11.07 8.25
C ASN A 174 -11.25 -11.44 6.85
N VAL A 175 -11.06 -12.68 6.42
CA VAL A 175 -11.51 -13.19 5.12
C VAL A 175 -11.93 -14.65 5.31
N ASP A 176 -13.12 -14.99 4.80
CA ASP A 176 -13.53 -16.36 4.58
C ASP A 176 -13.65 -16.64 3.08
N TYR A 177 -12.71 -17.41 2.53
CA TYR A 177 -12.71 -17.81 1.12
C TYR A 177 -13.83 -18.80 0.77
N ASN A 178 -14.51 -19.33 1.78
CA ASN A 178 -15.72 -20.15 1.65
C ASN A 178 -16.98 -19.30 1.66
N ALA A 179 -16.94 -18.00 1.96
CA ALA A 179 -18.11 -17.16 1.88
C ALA A 179 -18.70 -17.17 0.46
N TRP A 180 -20.03 -17.08 0.37
CA TRP A 180 -20.72 -16.89 -0.90
C TRP A 180 -20.72 -15.41 -1.28
N VAL A 181 -20.40 -15.13 -2.54
CA VAL A 181 -20.56 -13.81 -3.15
C VAL A 181 -21.56 -13.91 -4.31
N HIS A 182 -22.40 -12.90 -4.46
CA HIS A 182 -23.44 -12.84 -5.48
C HIS A 182 -23.37 -11.53 -6.24
N ASP A 183 -23.38 -11.63 -7.57
CA ASP A 183 -23.50 -10.50 -8.48
C ASP A 183 -24.39 -10.95 -9.66
N THR A 184 -25.46 -10.21 -9.93
CA THR A 184 -26.41 -10.50 -11.00
C THR A 184 -25.79 -10.34 -12.40
N ARG A 185 -24.69 -9.57 -12.52
CA ARG A 185 -24.00 -9.28 -13.79
C ARG A 185 -22.81 -10.20 -14.06
N ALA A 186 -22.41 -11.03 -13.10
CA ALA A 186 -21.30 -11.97 -13.23
C ALA A 186 -21.77 -13.41 -13.01
N PHE A 187 -20.96 -14.40 -13.43
CA PHE A 187 -21.21 -15.83 -13.19
C PHE A 187 -22.62 -16.32 -13.60
N GLY A 188 -23.25 -15.69 -14.58
CA GLY A 188 -24.62 -16.00 -15.00
C GLY A 188 -25.67 -15.76 -13.90
N GLY A 189 -25.42 -14.82 -12.99
CA GLY A 189 -26.31 -14.46 -11.88
C GLY A 189 -26.35 -15.48 -10.73
N ARG A 190 -25.48 -16.50 -10.75
CA ARG A 190 -25.41 -17.52 -9.70
C ARG A 190 -24.41 -17.13 -8.62
N PRO A 191 -24.70 -17.39 -7.33
CA PRO A 191 -23.72 -17.18 -6.27
C PRO A 191 -22.53 -18.12 -6.47
N VAL A 192 -21.33 -17.62 -6.20
CA VAL A 192 -20.08 -18.39 -6.25
C VAL A 192 -19.29 -18.20 -4.96
N ARG A 193 -18.41 -19.15 -4.64
CA ARG A 193 -17.53 -19.01 -3.47
C ARG A 193 -16.50 -17.92 -3.72
N LEU A 194 -16.14 -17.15 -2.69
CA LEU A 194 -15.16 -16.07 -2.78
C LEU A 194 -13.83 -16.54 -3.39
N ARG A 195 -13.35 -17.75 -3.06
CA ARG A 195 -12.14 -18.33 -3.69
C ARG A 195 -12.21 -18.39 -5.22
N ARG A 196 -13.37 -18.74 -5.79
CA ARG A 196 -13.57 -18.84 -7.24
C ARG A 196 -13.59 -17.45 -7.85
N TYR A 197 -14.30 -16.51 -7.22
CA TYR A 197 -14.31 -15.12 -7.64
C TYR A 197 -12.90 -14.53 -7.71
N VAL A 198 -12.11 -14.73 -6.64
CA VAL A 198 -10.73 -14.22 -6.55
C VAL A 198 -9.81 -14.89 -7.57
N ALA A 199 -9.95 -16.20 -7.78
CA ALA A 199 -9.16 -16.94 -8.78
C ALA A 199 -9.44 -16.44 -10.20
N ASP A 200 -10.71 -16.28 -10.58
CA ASP A 200 -11.10 -15.79 -11.91
C ASP A 200 -10.61 -14.34 -12.14
N ALA A 201 -10.75 -13.47 -11.14
CA ALA A 201 -10.26 -12.09 -11.22
C ALA A 201 -8.73 -12.02 -11.36
N ARG A 202 -7.99 -12.83 -10.61
CA ARG A 202 -6.52 -12.91 -10.72
C ARG A 202 -6.08 -13.50 -12.06
N GLY A 203 -6.76 -14.53 -12.54
CA GLY A 203 -6.48 -15.14 -13.84
C GLY A 203 -6.69 -14.15 -14.99
N PHE A 204 -7.78 -13.38 -14.94
CA PHE A 204 -8.06 -12.32 -15.91
C PHE A 204 -6.97 -11.23 -15.90
N MET A 205 -6.54 -10.77 -14.73
CA MET A 205 -5.45 -9.78 -14.63
C MET A 205 -4.13 -10.35 -15.14
N ALA A 206 -3.81 -11.61 -14.82
CA ALA A 206 -2.61 -12.27 -15.31
C ALA A 206 -2.60 -12.39 -16.85
N GLU A 207 -3.74 -12.73 -17.46
CA GLU A 207 -3.89 -12.78 -18.91
C GLU A 207 -3.66 -11.40 -19.55
N LEU A 208 -4.25 -10.34 -18.99
CA LEU A 208 -4.05 -8.98 -19.45
C LEU A 208 -2.58 -8.55 -19.33
N SER A 209 -1.94 -8.84 -18.20
CA SER A 209 -0.52 -8.55 -17.99
C SER A 209 0.37 -9.29 -18.97
N ALA A 210 0.12 -10.58 -19.22
CA ALA A 210 0.90 -11.38 -20.17
C ALA A 210 0.82 -10.80 -21.59
N LYS A 211 -0.39 -10.46 -22.06
CA LYS A 211 -0.59 -9.85 -23.39
C LYS A 211 0.03 -8.45 -23.52
N ALA A 212 0.10 -7.68 -22.43
CA ALA A 212 0.70 -6.35 -22.41
C ALA A 212 2.24 -6.38 -22.43
N ILE A 213 2.86 -7.44 -21.89
CA ILE A 213 4.31 -7.64 -21.90
C ILE A 213 4.82 -7.86 -23.33
N ASP A 214 4.14 -8.70 -24.11
CA ASP A 214 4.52 -9.00 -25.50
C ASP A 214 4.46 -7.79 -26.44
N THR A 215 3.69 -6.75 -26.08
CA THR A 215 3.51 -5.55 -26.90
C THR A 215 4.49 -4.41 -26.57
N ASN A 216 5.45 -4.63 -25.66
CA ASN A 216 6.33 -3.57 -25.13
C ASN A 216 5.52 -2.34 -24.65
N ALA A 217 4.27 -2.56 -24.25
CA ALA A 217 3.27 -1.51 -24.05
C ALA A 217 3.60 -0.59 -22.87
N PHE A 218 4.49 -1.02 -21.97
CA PHE A 218 4.97 -0.23 -20.84
C PHE A 218 6.03 0.81 -21.22
N ASP A 219 6.70 0.64 -22.38
CA ASP A 219 7.67 1.61 -22.92
C ASP A 219 7.02 2.54 -23.98
N ALA A 220 5.75 2.30 -24.34
CA ALA A 220 4.99 3.17 -25.22
C ALA A 220 4.70 4.52 -24.52
N ARG A 221 5.14 5.62 -25.14
CA ARG A 221 5.04 6.99 -24.60
C ARG A 221 3.61 7.51 -24.44
N ARG A 222 2.58 6.76 -24.88
CA ARG A 222 1.15 7.06 -24.75
C ARG A 222 0.35 5.76 -24.70
N LEU A 223 -0.60 5.67 -23.77
CA LEU A 223 -1.65 4.66 -23.78
C LEU A 223 -2.57 4.92 -25.00
N GLY A 224 -2.48 4.08 -26.03
CA GLY A 224 -3.45 4.05 -27.13
C GLY A 224 -4.79 3.42 -26.69
N PRO A 225 -5.88 3.62 -27.45
CA PRO A 225 -7.19 3.09 -27.09
C PRO A 225 -7.16 1.56 -27.00
N ILE A 226 -7.66 1.03 -25.87
CA ILE A 226 -7.73 -0.40 -25.57
C ILE A 226 -8.68 -1.08 -26.57
N GLU A 227 -8.16 -1.95 -27.43
CA GLU A 227 -8.96 -2.79 -28.31
C GLU A 227 -9.77 -3.81 -27.48
N ARG A 228 -11.09 -3.57 -27.36
CA ARG A 228 -12.05 -4.59 -26.93
C ARG A 228 -12.25 -5.61 -28.05
N ARG A 229 -11.29 -6.49 -28.32
CA ARG A 229 -11.51 -7.63 -29.23
C ARG A 229 -11.96 -8.87 -28.44
N GLN A 230 -13.21 -9.25 -28.70
CA GLN A 230 -13.82 -10.58 -28.53
C GLN A 230 -14.07 -11.06 -27.09
N ARG A 231 -15.00 -10.38 -26.43
CA ARG A 231 -15.94 -11.07 -25.52
C ARG A 231 -16.93 -11.83 -26.40
N HIS A 232 -16.78 -13.14 -26.57
CA HIS A 232 -17.97 -14.03 -26.59
C HIS A 232 -17.70 -15.53 -26.51
N GLN A 233 -16.51 -16.05 -26.84
CA GLN A 233 -16.28 -17.50 -26.76
C GLN A 233 -14.80 -17.78 -26.44
N GLY A 234 -14.50 -18.39 -25.29
CA GLY A 234 -13.18 -19.00 -25.08
C GLY A 234 -12.47 -18.77 -23.73
N GLY A 235 -13.03 -17.98 -22.81
CA GLY A 235 -12.43 -17.75 -21.50
C GLY A 235 -12.60 -18.93 -20.53
N CYS A 236 -11.96 -20.08 -20.79
CA CYS A 236 -11.74 -21.15 -19.78
C CYS A 236 -10.92 -22.37 -20.24
N ARG A 237 -9.94 -22.26 -21.17
CA ARG A 237 -9.16 -23.45 -21.59
C ARG A 237 -7.78 -23.64 -20.95
N LEU A 238 -7.19 -22.63 -20.32
CA LEU A 238 -5.82 -22.75 -19.79
C LEU A 238 -5.70 -23.19 -18.31
N TYR A 239 -6.81 -23.26 -17.56
CA TYR A 239 -6.78 -23.67 -16.14
C TYR A 239 -7.38 -25.06 -15.86
N ARG A 240 -7.63 -25.88 -16.89
CA ARG A 240 -8.17 -27.25 -16.70
C ARG A 240 -7.12 -28.32 -16.38
N HIS A 241 -5.83 -27.97 -16.36
CA HIS A 241 -4.73 -28.92 -16.12
C HIS A 241 -3.94 -28.71 -14.82
N ALA A 242 -4.30 -27.75 -13.96
CA ALA A 242 -3.53 -27.44 -12.75
C ALA A 242 -4.29 -27.65 -11.43
N VAL A 243 -5.47 -28.26 -11.46
CA VAL A 243 -6.22 -28.63 -10.23
C VAL A 243 -6.73 -30.06 -10.37
N ASN A 244 -5.81 -30.99 -10.28
CA ASN A 244 -6.03 -32.36 -9.84
C ASN A 244 -4.71 -32.79 -9.20
N TYR A 245 -4.53 -32.42 -7.93
CA TYR A 245 -3.93 -33.16 -6.81
C TYR A 245 -4.06 -32.27 -5.57
#